data_AF-A0A9R1XK26-F1
#
_entry.id   AF-A0A9R1XK26-F1
#
_cell.length_a   1.000
_cell.length_b   1.000
_cell.length_c   1.000
_cell.angle_alpha   90.00
_cell.angle_beta   90.00
_cell.angle_gamma   90.00
#
_symmetry.space_group_name_H-M   'P 1'
#
loop_
_entity.id
_entity.type
_entity.pdbx_description
1 polymer ?
#
loop_
_entity_poly.entity_id
_entity_poly.type
_entity_poly.pdbx_seq_one_letter_code
_entity_poly.pdbx_strand_id
1 'polypeptide(L)'
;MASRSRGDGNYRNPCLTMHQPWASLLIYGIKRIEGRSWPSPITGRLWIHAAGKVPDPETIKAMEDFYRQLYALDGVTDLKFPEHYPVSRLLGCVEVVGCVTSEELASWEDIPQGVRLEGLTPFCWLCEQPQKLLIPFEMRGYQGVYNLEKRILEGALRGLSPVEAQLPIKFPLPDPRNRLSLKPGSLKKTSNTSQSNQTSSPTLKTAIEGARTAATQFSKKTYVGPTPGFQGQGSNINDRTR
;
A
#
# COMPACT_ATOMS: atom_id res chain seq x y z
N MET A 1 29.16 20.62 8.60
CA MET A 1 28.01 21.29 7.95
C MET A 1 26.92 20.26 7.74
N ALA A 2 25.77 20.43 8.38
CA ALA A 2 24.69 19.46 8.35
C ALA A 2 24.04 19.43 6.95
N SER A 3 24.06 18.26 6.32
CA SER A 3 23.28 17.95 5.12
C SER A 3 21.80 18.11 5.46
N ARG A 4 21.18 19.19 4.95
CA ARG A 4 19.72 19.36 4.98
C ARG A 4 19.10 18.31 4.07
N SER A 5 18.45 17.31 4.66
CA SER A 5 17.62 16.32 3.97
C SER A 5 16.57 17.03 3.08
N ARG A 6 16.55 16.68 1.79
CA ARG A 6 15.68 17.25 0.74
C ARG A 6 14.23 16.72 0.78
N GLY A 7 13.57 16.65 1.94
CA GLY A 7 12.29 15.93 2.01
C GLY A 7 11.25 16.39 3.02
N ASP A 8 11.40 17.55 3.66
CA ASP A 8 10.42 17.99 4.67
C ASP A 8 9.23 18.69 3.98
N GLY A 9 8.37 17.88 3.33
CA GLY A 9 7.08 18.36 2.88
C GLY A 9 6.28 18.84 4.09
N ASN A 10 5.81 20.08 4.06
CA ASN A 10 4.98 20.65 5.14
C ASN A 10 3.58 20.00 5.12
N TYR A 11 3.51 18.75 5.60
CA TYR A 11 2.31 17.94 5.64
C TYR A 11 1.52 18.25 6.92
N ARG A 12 0.51 19.11 6.79
CA ARG A 12 -0.39 19.48 7.89
C ARG A 12 -1.52 18.48 8.04
N ASN A 13 -2.07 18.04 6.90
CA ASN A 13 -3.21 17.12 6.82
C ASN A 13 -2.99 16.16 5.64
N PRO A 14 -1.98 15.29 5.72
CA PRO A 14 -1.57 14.47 4.59
C PRO A 14 -2.69 13.50 4.19
N CYS A 15 -2.85 13.34 2.89
CA CYS A 15 -3.76 12.42 2.25
C CYS A 15 -3.01 11.65 1.16
N LEU A 16 -3.38 10.38 1.00
CA LEU A 16 -2.86 9.50 -0.03
C LEU A 16 -4.01 8.95 -0.86
N THR A 17 -3.87 9.05 -2.18
CA THR A 17 -4.77 8.37 -3.12
C THR A 17 -4.31 6.93 -3.33
N MET A 18 -5.23 5.99 -3.18
CA MET A 18 -4.99 4.55 -3.32
C MET A 18 -6.04 3.93 -4.26
N HIS A 19 -5.62 2.95 -5.08
CA HIS A 19 -6.58 2.20 -5.89
C HIS A 19 -7.46 1.30 -5.01
N GLN A 20 -8.67 1.01 -5.50
CA GLN A 20 -9.47 -0.05 -4.92
C GLN A 20 -8.96 -1.43 -5.41
N PRO A 21 -9.13 -2.50 -4.60
CA PRO A 21 -9.80 -2.55 -3.30
C PRO A 21 -8.95 -2.10 -2.09
N TRP A 22 -7.65 -1.82 -2.28
CA TRP A 22 -6.72 -1.53 -1.18
C TRP A 22 -7.14 -0.36 -0.29
N ALA A 23 -7.73 0.69 -0.86
CA ALA A 23 -8.19 1.86 -0.11
C ALA A 23 -9.26 1.48 0.93
N SER A 24 -10.29 0.74 0.53
CA SER A 24 -11.31 0.25 1.47
C SER A 24 -10.73 -0.78 2.43
N LEU A 25 -9.91 -1.73 1.97
CA LEU A 25 -9.34 -2.76 2.84
C LEU A 25 -8.47 -2.14 3.96
N LEU A 26 -7.77 -1.03 3.69
CA LEU A 26 -7.01 -0.30 4.70
C LEU A 26 -7.92 0.41 5.71
N ILE A 27 -8.95 1.11 5.23
CA ILE A 27 -9.90 1.83 6.10
C ILE A 27 -10.80 0.90 6.91
N TYR A 28 -11.09 -0.31 6.42
CA TYR A 28 -11.81 -1.33 7.18
C TYR A 28 -10.89 -2.12 8.13
N GLY A 29 -9.61 -1.77 8.23
CA GLY A 29 -8.66 -2.42 9.15
C GLY A 29 -8.25 -3.84 8.75
N ILE A 30 -8.53 -4.25 7.51
CA ILE A 30 -8.16 -5.57 6.99
C ILE A 30 -6.70 -5.54 6.53
N LYS A 31 -6.35 -4.55 5.71
CA LYS A 31 -4.98 -4.23 5.30
C LYS A 31 -4.30 -3.42 6.39
N ARG A 32 -3.09 -3.81 6.77
CA ARG A 32 -2.31 -3.20 7.88
C ARG A 32 -1.02 -2.55 7.38
N ILE A 33 -0.56 -2.92 6.19
CA ILE A 33 0.66 -2.40 5.58
C ILE A 33 0.33 -1.65 4.30
N GLU A 34 0.67 -0.36 4.20
CA GLU A 34 0.63 0.35 2.91
C GLU A 34 1.96 0.19 2.17
N GLY A 35 1.90 -0.29 0.93
CA GLY A 35 3.07 -0.69 0.16
C GLY A 35 3.50 0.35 -0.88
N ARG A 36 4.76 0.78 -0.87
CA ARG A 36 5.29 1.79 -1.81
C ARG A 36 6.70 1.46 -2.29
N SER A 37 7.08 2.06 -3.41
CA SER A 37 8.46 2.03 -3.94
C SER A 37 9.38 3.06 -3.26
N TRP A 38 8.86 3.81 -2.28
CA TRP A 38 9.55 4.89 -1.59
C TRP A 38 9.14 4.92 -0.10
N PRO A 39 10.03 5.37 0.81
CA PRO A 39 9.76 5.37 2.25
C PRO A 39 8.68 6.39 2.63
N SER A 40 7.98 6.16 3.75
CA SER A 40 6.97 7.11 4.23
C SER A 40 7.60 8.48 4.51
N PRO A 41 7.01 9.58 3.99
CA PRO A 41 7.51 10.93 4.26
C PRO A 41 6.92 11.50 5.55
N ILE A 42 6.01 10.76 6.20
CA ILE A 42 5.23 11.18 7.36
C ILE A 42 5.16 10.08 8.42
N THR A 43 4.90 10.51 9.65
CA THR A 43 4.37 9.69 10.74
C THR A 43 3.17 10.42 11.34
N GLY A 44 2.19 9.69 11.87
CA GLY A 44 0.92 10.23 12.33
C GLY A 44 -0.23 10.03 11.34
N ARG A 45 -1.29 10.83 11.48
CA ARG A 45 -2.54 10.67 10.72
C ARG A 45 -2.30 10.79 9.21
N LEU A 46 -2.81 9.84 8.44
CA LEU A 46 -2.87 9.84 6.98
C LEU A 46 -4.31 9.61 6.52
N TRP A 47 -4.85 10.57 5.77
CA TRP A 47 -6.15 10.44 5.12
C TRP A 47 -6.07 9.55 3.87
N ILE A 48 -7.09 8.74 3.63
CA ILE A 48 -7.13 7.80 2.51
C ILE A 48 -8.25 8.18 1.56
N HIS A 49 -7.86 8.49 0.33
CA HIS A 49 -8.75 8.73 -0.80
C HIS A 49 -8.73 7.53 -1.75
N ALA A 50 -9.90 7.05 -2.17
CA ALA A 50 -10.04 6.03 -3.19
C ALA A 50 -9.92 6.66 -4.59
N ALA A 51 -8.99 6.16 -5.39
CA ALA A 51 -8.80 6.57 -6.77
C ALA A 51 -10.06 6.35 -7.63
N GLY A 52 -10.13 7.03 -8.78
CA GLY A 52 -11.32 6.99 -9.65
C GLY A 52 -11.48 5.74 -10.52
N LYS A 53 -10.44 4.90 -10.67
CA LYS A 53 -10.54 3.67 -11.46
C LYS A 53 -11.35 2.63 -10.68
N VAL A 54 -12.45 2.18 -11.27
CA VAL A 54 -13.27 1.08 -10.75
C VAL A 54 -12.43 -0.20 -10.69
N PRO A 55 -12.39 -0.90 -9.55
CA PRO A 55 -11.67 -2.16 -9.44
C PRO A 55 -12.39 -3.24 -10.25
N ASP A 56 -11.60 -4.05 -10.92
CA ASP A 56 -12.08 -5.21 -11.65
C ASP A 56 -12.52 -6.33 -10.65
N PRO A 57 -13.61 -7.08 -10.91
CA PRO A 57 -14.11 -8.09 -9.97
C PRO A 57 -13.06 -9.16 -9.61
N GLU A 58 -12.23 -9.58 -10.56
CA GLU A 58 -11.17 -10.55 -10.37
C GLU A 58 -10.06 -9.97 -9.49
N THR A 59 -9.79 -8.66 -9.60
CA THR A 59 -8.90 -7.92 -8.70
C THR A 59 -9.43 -7.90 -7.27
N ILE A 60 -10.73 -7.64 -7.08
CA ILE A 60 -11.37 -7.69 -5.76
C ILE A 60 -11.21 -9.09 -5.19
N LYS A 61 -11.65 -10.11 -5.93
CA LYS A 61 -11.59 -11.51 -5.50
C LYS A 61 -10.17 -11.94 -5.14
N ALA A 62 -9.18 -11.62 -5.97
CA ALA A 62 -7.79 -11.96 -5.70
C ALA A 62 -7.28 -11.35 -4.38
N MET A 63 -7.65 -10.09 -4.09
CA MET A 63 -7.26 -9.43 -2.85
C MET A 63 -8.04 -9.95 -1.64
N GLU A 64 -9.32 -10.27 -1.78
CA GLU A 64 -10.11 -10.90 -0.70
C GLU A 64 -9.59 -12.30 -0.37
N ASP A 65 -9.32 -13.12 -1.40
CA ASP A 65 -8.69 -14.44 -1.22
C ASP A 65 -7.32 -14.32 -0.55
N PHE A 66 -6.51 -13.34 -0.95
CA PHE A 66 -5.22 -13.04 -0.32
C PHE A 66 -5.37 -12.75 1.18
N TYR A 67 -6.21 -11.79 1.58
CA TYR A 67 -6.39 -11.50 2.99
C TYR A 67 -7.04 -12.64 3.76
N ARG A 68 -7.95 -13.40 3.16
CA ARG A 68 -8.53 -14.59 3.80
C ARG A 68 -7.44 -15.63 4.13
N GLN A 69 -6.50 -15.87 3.22
CA GLN A 69 -5.37 -16.76 3.49
C GLN A 69 -4.45 -16.21 4.58
N LEU A 70 -4.16 -14.90 4.58
CA LEU A 70 -3.31 -14.29 5.60
C LEU A 70 -3.93 -14.37 7.00
N TYR A 71 -5.21 -14.03 7.13
CA TYR A 71 -5.92 -14.08 8.41
C TYR A 71 -6.08 -15.52 8.91
N ALA A 72 -6.23 -16.50 8.02
CA ALA A 72 -6.29 -17.91 8.39
C ALA A 72 -4.99 -18.42 9.02
N LEU A 73 -3.82 -17.88 8.62
CA LEU A 73 -2.53 -18.19 9.28
C LEU A 73 -2.51 -17.74 10.74
N ASP A 74 -3.24 -16.67 11.06
CA ASP A 74 -3.35 -16.08 12.39
C ASP A 74 -4.65 -16.54 13.10
N GLY A 75 -5.31 -17.60 12.61
CA GLY A 75 -6.46 -18.25 13.25
C GLY A 75 -7.85 -17.68 12.92
N VAL A 76 -7.96 -16.71 12.01
CA VAL A 76 -9.24 -16.09 11.62
C VAL A 76 -9.72 -16.60 10.27
N THR A 77 -10.84 -17.33 10.27
CA THR A 77 -11.40 -17.98 9.08
C THR A 77 -12.66 -17.31 8.52
N ASP A 78 -13.40 -16.55 9.34
CA ASP A 78 -14.61 -15.80 8.96
C ASP A 78 -14.32 -14.29 8.78
N LEU A 79 -13.34 -13.99 7.93
CA LEU A 79 -13.00 -12.60 7.61
C LEU A 79 -14.11 -11.96 6.77
N LYS A 80 -14.63 -10.83 7.25
CA LYS A 80 -15.71 -10.06 6.59
C LYS A 80 -15.12 -8.94 5.77
N PHE A 81 -15.52 -8.86 4.50
CA PHE A 81 -15.09 -7.82 3.57
C PHE A 81 -16.15 -6.73 3.42
N PRO A 82 -15.75 -5.51 2.99
CA PRO A 82 -16.70 -4.47 2.63
C PRO A 82 -17.60 -4.91 1.48
N GLU A 83 -18.90 -4.64 1.57
CA GLU A 83 -19.85 -4.93 0.49
C GLU A 83 -19.60 -4.05 -0.75
N HIS A 84 -19.01 -2.87 -0.55
CA HIS A 84 -18.81 -1.87 -1.59
C HIS A 84 -17.41 -1.24 -1.54
N TYR A 85 -16.87 -0.95 -2.74
CA TYR A 85 -15.57 -0.33 -2.94
C TYR A 85 -15.73 1.02 -3.67
N PRO A 86 -16.15 2.09 -2.99
CA PRO A 86 -16.41 3.38 -3.61
C PRO A 86 -15.14 3.98 -4.23
N VAL A 87 -15.30 4.68 -5.36
CA VAL A 87 -14.21 5.36 -6.08
C VAL A 87 -14.37 6.88 -6.00
N SER A 88 -13.29 7.63 -6.23
CA SER A 88 -13.26 9.10 -6.23
C SER A 88 -13.76 9.74 -4.92
N ARG A 89 -13.52 9.07 -3.79
CA ARG A 89 -14.02 9.53 -2.48
C ARG A 89 -12.96 9.45 -1.40
N LEU A 90 -12.96 10.44 -0.51
CA LEU A 90 -12.25 10.38 0.77
C LEU A 90 -12.99 9.39 1.67
N LEU A 91 -12.30 8.37 2.14
CA LEU A 91 -12.91 7.24 2.87
C LEU A 91 -12.75 7.35 4.39
N GLY A 92 -11.65 7.96 4.86
CA GLY A 92 -11.27 7.93 6.27
C GLY A 92 -9.79 8.23 6.46
N CYS A 93 -9.24 7.81 7.59
CA CYS A 93 -7.82 7.93 7.87
C CYS A 93 -7.29 6.74 8.69
N VAL A 94 -5.98 6.54 8.62
CA VAL A 94 -5.19 5.66 9.48
C VAL A 94 -4.10 6.47 10.19
N GLU A 95 -3.42 5.87 11.16
CA GLU A 95 -2.18 6.38 11.72
C GLU A 95 -0.99 5.63 11.12
N VAL A 96 -0.08 6.34 10.45
CA VAL A 96 1.20 5.78 10.01
C VAL A 96 2.19 5.87 11.17
N VAL A 97 2.48 4.73 11.81
CA VAL A 97 3.35 4.69 12.99
C VAL A 97 4.83 4.51 12.64
N GLY A 98 5.12 4.14 11.40
CA GLY A 98 6.48 3.94 10.93
C GLY A 98 6.57 3.41 9.51
N CYS A 99 7.81 3.17 9.08
CA CYS A 99 8.12 2.56 7.79
C CYS A 99 9.31 1.62 7.95
N VAL A 100 9.21 0.42 7.41
CA VAL A 100 10.30 -0.58 7.35
C VAL A 100 10.42 -1.13 5.93
N THR A 101 11.47 -1.88 5.62
CA THR A 101 11.53 -2.62 4.34
C THR A 101 10.70 -3.90 4.37
N SER A 102 10.38 -4.46 3.20
CA SER A 102 9.73 -5.77 3.11
C SER A 102 10.52 -6.88 3.80
N GLU A 103 11.85 -6.83 3.73
CA GLU A 103 12.73 -7.84 4.33
C GLU A 103 12.72 -7.72 5.85
N GLU A 104 12.75 -6.49 6.37
CA GLU A 104 12.63 -6.21 7.81
C GLU A 104 11.28 -6.66 8.35
N LEU A 105 10.18 -6.38 7.64
CA LEU A 105 8.85 -6.84 8.02
C LEU A 105 8.76 -8.37 8.02
N ALA A 106 9.32 -9.03 7.01
CA ALA A 106 9.30 -10.49 6.90
C ALA A 106 10.04 -11.20 8.04
N SER A 107 11.11 -10.60 8.57
CA SER A 107 11.92 -11.13 9.67
C SER A 107 11.44 -10.71 11.07
N TRP A 108 10.37 -9.93 11.18
CA TRP A 108 9.93 -9.37 12.45
C TRP A 108 9.09 -10.36 13.28
N GLU A 109 9.74 -11.23 14.04
CA GLU A 109 9.10 -12.36 14.75
C GLU A 109 7.97 -11.97 15.72
N ASP A 110 8.01 -10.76 16.31
CA ASP A 110 6.96 -10.25 17.21
C ASP A 110 5.64 -9.88 16.47
N ILE A 111 5.64 -9.91 15.13
CA ILE A 111 4.49 -9.57 14.29
C ILE A 111 3.82 -10.84 13.76
N PRO A 112 2.48 -10.94 13.81
CA PRO A 112 1.74 -12.07 13.28
C PRO A 112 2.13 -12.40 11.83
N GLN A 113 2.14 -13.69 11.51
CA GLN A 113 2.65 -14.17 10.23
C GLN A 113 1.85 -13.60 9.05
N GLY A 114 0.52 -13.50 9.18
CA GLY A 114 -0.31 -12.92 8.13
C GLY A 114 0.09 -11.48 7.81
N VAL A 115 0.40 -10.68 8.82
CA VAL A 115 0.83 -9.28 8.66
C VAL A 115 2.18 -9.20 7.95
N ARG A 116 3.14 -10.06 8.33
CA ARG A 116 4.48 -10.07 7.72
C ARG A 116 4.43 -10.30 6.21
N LEU A 117 3.50 -11.13 5.76
CA LEU A 117 3.30 -11.48 4.35
C LEU A 117 2.54 -10.41 3.55
N GLU A 118 2.00 -9.36 4.18
CA GLU A 118 1.42 -8.21 3.45
C GLU A 118 2.47 -7.36 2.72
N GLY A 119 3.74 -7.45 3.14
CA GLY A 119 4.87 -6.70 2.61
C GLY A 119 5.29 -7.15 1.21
N LEU A 120 4.47 -6.85 0.20
CA LEU A 120 4.73 -7.23 -1.19
C LEU A 120 5.56 -6.20 -1.98
N THR A 121 5.90 -5.06 -1.36
CA THR A 121 6.63 -3.93 -1.97
C THR A 121 7.85 -3.51 -1.13
N PRO A 122 8.86 -2.85 -1.71
CA PRO A 122 10.11 -2.55 -1.01
C PRO A 122 9.96 -1.78 0.31
N PHE A 123 9.05 -0.81 0.38
CA PHE A 123 8.78 -0.05 1.60
C PHE A 123 7.37 -0.33 2.10
N CYS A 124 7.29 -0.66 3.39
CA CYS A 124 6.09 -1.04 4.11
C CYS A 124 5.77 0.03 5.15
N TRP A 125 4.73 0.83 4.89
CA TRP A 125 4.23 1.83 5.82
C TRP A 125 3.30 1.12 6.80
N LEU A 126 3.59 1.25 8.09
CA LEU A 126 2.91 0.55 9.17
C LEU A 126 1.69 1.36 9.58
N CYS A 127 0.49 0.82 9.36
CA CYS A 127 -0.77 1.54 9.57
C CYS A 127 -1.56 0.96 10.75
N GLU A 128 -2.00 1.83 11.64
CA GLU A 128 -2.83 1.51 12.81
C GLU A 128 -4.08 2.39 12.87
N GLN A 129 -4.97 2.10 13.83
CA GLN A 129 -6.12 2.92 14.20
C GLN A 129 -6.94 3.41 12.98
N PRO A 130 -7.45 2.49 12.14
CA PRO A 130 -8.33 2.87 11.05
C PRO A 130 -9.60 3.55 11.56
N GLN A 131 -9.95 4.66 10.93
CA GLN A 131 -11.18 5.41 11.16
C GLN A 131 -11.84 5.67 9.82
N LYS A 132 -13.12 5.31 9.70
CA LYS A 132 -13.90 5.49 8.47
C LYS A 132 -14.84 6.68 8.58
N LEU A 133 -15.08 7.35 7.47
CA LEU A 133 -16.15 8.32 7.36
C LEU A 133 -17.49 7.58 7.23
N LEU A 134 -18.48 8.01 8.02
CA LEU A 134 -19.84 7.52 7.89
C LEU A 134 -20.41 7.80 6.48
N ILE A 135 -20.09 8.97 5.93
CA ILE A 135 -20.44 9.36 4.56
C ILE A 135 -19.14 9.77 3.86
N PRO A 136 -18.61 8.96 2.92
CA PRO A 136 -17.40 9.30 2.18
C PRO A 136 -17.58 10.53 1.29
N PHE A 137 -16.62 11.46 1.31
CA PHE A 137 -16.71 12.73 0.58
C PHE A 137 -16.23 12.59 -0.85
N GLU A 138 -17.01 13.06 -1.81
CA GLU A 138 -16.56 13.14 -3.19
C GLU A 138 -15.53 14.25 -3.35
N MET A 139 -14.36 13.89 -3.88
CA MET A 139 -13.29 14.84 -4.15
C MET A 139 -12.28 14.27 -5.14
N ARG A 140 -11.51 15.14 -5.78
CA ARG A 140 -10.38 14.75 -6.63
C ARG A 140 -9.21 14.26 -5.78
N GLY A 141 -8.63 13.13 -6.17
CA GLY A 141 -7.37 12.64 -5.64
C GLY A 141 -6.17 13.17 -6.42
N TYR A 142 -5.01 13.21 -5.78
CA TYR A 142 -3.74 13.65 -6.39
C TYR A 142 -2.66 12.57 -6.28
N GLN A 143 -1.60 12.72 -7.06
CA GLN A 143 -0.42 11.85 -7.03
C GLN A 143 0.48 12.19 -5.83
N GLY A 144 1.10 11.17 -5.24
CA GLY A 144 1.91 11.32 -4.03
C GLY A 144 1.08 11.64 -2.79
N VAL A 145 1.75 12.05 -1.72
CA VAL A 145 1.08 12.57 -0.51
C VAL A 145 0.84 14.07 -0.72
N TYR A 146 -0.39 14.51 -0.44
CA TYR A 146 -0.83 15.89 -0.57
C TYR A 146 -1.62 16.33 0.67
N ASN A 147 -1.77 17.63 0.89
CA ASN A 147 -2.59 18.12 2.00
C ASN A 147 -4.06 18.22 1.59
N LEU A 148 -4.97 17.78 2.46
CA LEU A 148 -6.40 18.07 2.30
C LEU A 148 -6.68 19.58 2.42
N GLU A 149 -7.67 20.04 1.67
CA GLU A 149 -8.24 21.37 1.84
C GLU A 149 -8.90 21.51 3.21
N LYS A 150 -8.77 22.69 3.81
CA LYS A 150 -9.27 22.96 5.18
C LYS A 150 -10.76 22.63 5.34
N ARG A 151 -11.60 22.99 4.37
CA ARG A 151 -13.05 22.72 4.43
C ARG A 151 -13.38 21.22 4.41
N ILE A 152 -12.69 20.46 3.56
CA ILE A 152 -12.84 19.00 3.47
C ILE A 152 -12.42 18.36 4.80
N LEU A 153 -11.27 18.75 5.35
CA LEU A 153 -10.79 18.27 6.63
C LEU A 153 -11.79 18.53 7.76
N GLU A 154 -12.28 19.77 7.88
CA GLU A 154 -13.22 20.16 8.93
C GLU A 154 -14.52 19.34 8.85
N GLY A 155 -15.04 19.10 7.65
CA GLY A 155 -16.19 18.21 7.46
C GLY A 155 -15.85 16.77 7.85
N ALA A 156 -14.69 16.27 7.42
CA ALA A 156 -14.30 14.88 7.58
C ALA A 156 -14.09 14.53 9.05
N LEU A 157 -13.45 15.41 9.82
CA LEU A 157 -13.25 15.23 11.26
C LEU A 157 -14.54 15.02 12.05
N ARG A 158 -15.67 15.62 11.60
CA ARG A 158 -16.98 15.46 12.24
C ARG A 158 -17.66 14.12 11.93
N GLY A 159 -17.26 13.47 10.83
CA GLY A 159 -17.87 12.24 10.34
C GLY A 159 -17.03 10.98 10.58
N LEU A 160 -15.91 11.08 11.29
CA LEU A 160 -15.02 9.94 11.55
C LEU A 160 -15.60 9.05 12.66
N SER A 161 -15.56 7.74 12.41
CA SER A 161 -15.82 6.69 13.39
C SER A 161 -14.65 5.72 13.44
N PRO A 162 -14.20 5.29 14.63
CA PRO A 162 -13.28 4.17 14.77
C PRO A 162 -13.81 2.92 14.08
N VAL A 163 -12.89 2.09 13.59
CA VAL A 163 -13.19 0.77 13.03
C VAL A 163 -12.61 -0.29 13.95
N GLU A 164 -13.47 -1.23 14.37
CA GLU A 164 -13.07 -2.43 15.09
C GLU A 164 -12.53 -3.47 14.09
N ALA A 165 -11.21 -3.55 13.97
CA ALA A 165 -10.55 -4.57 13.16
C ALA A 165 -10.72 -5.95 13.81
N GLN A 166 -10.86 -7.02 13.01
CA GLN A 166 -10.98 -8.38 13.54
C GLN A 166 -9.69 -8.85 14.24
N LEU A 167 -8.53 -8.40 13.76
CA LEU A 167 -7.23 -8.58 14.40
C LEU A 167 -6.55 -7.22 14.51
N PRO A 168 -6.85 -6.42 15.55
CA PRO A 168 -6.17 -5.16 15.79
C PRO A 168 -4.67 -5.41 15.98
N ILE A 169 -3.84 -4.56 15.39
CA ILE A 169 -2.40 -4.64 15.52
C ILE A 169 -1.82 -3.39 16.17
N LYS A 170 -0.83 -3.60 17.03
CA LYS A 170 0.07 -2.57 17.51
C LYS A 170 1.50 -2.97 17.12
N PHE A 171 2.16 -2.15 16.32
CA PHE A 171 3.54 -2.40 15.92
C PHE A 171 4.46 -2.06 17.11
N PRO A 172 5.29 -3.01 17.57
CA PRO A 172 6.21 -2.74 18.67
C PRO A 172 7.27 -1.72 18.24
N LEU A 173 7.71 -0.90 19.19
CA LEU A 173 8.80 0.04 18.94
C LEU A 173 10.14 -0.64 19.28
N PRO A 174 11.12 -0.64 18.36
CA PRO A 174 12.48 -1.11 18.65
C PRO A 174 13.13 -0.39 19.83
N ASP A 175 12.84 0.91 19.99
CA ASP A 175 13.19 1.68 21.17
C ASP A 175 11.93 2.36 21.73
N PRO A 176 11.39 1.89 22.86
CA PRO A 176 10.21 2.49 23.48
C PRO A 176 10.37 3.98 23.82
N ARG A 177 11.60 4.48 23.97
CA ARG A 177 11.91 5.88 24.26
C ARG A 177 11.92 6.75 23.01
N ASN A 178 12.05 6.14 21.83
CA ASN A 178 12.03 6.83 20.55
C ASN A 178 10.81 6.40 19.73
N ARG A 179 9.73 7.16 19.85
CA ARG A 179 8.48 6.91 19.10
C ARG A 179 8.62 6.98 17.58
N LEU A 180 9.73 7.49 17.06
CA LEU A 180 10.05 7.58 15.64
C LEU A 180 11.13 6.57 15.22
N SER A 181 11.35 5.50 16.00
CA SER A 181 12.37 4.48 15.73
C SER A 181 12.00 3.51 14.62
N LEU A 182 10.76 3.51 14.13
CA LEU A 182 10.33 2.66 13.03
C LEU A 182 10.67 3.30 11.68
N LYS A 183 11.94 3.20 11.30
CA LYS A 183 12.48 3.66 10.01
C LYS A 183 13.16 2.50 9.28
N PRO A 184 13.26 2.54 7.94
CA PRO A 184 14.00 1.52 7.20
C PRO A 184 15.42 1.36 7.72
N GLY A 185 15.84 0.13 7.99
CA GLY A 185 17.14 -0.23 8.57
C GLY A 185 17.18 -0.23 10.10
N SER A 186 16.06 0.01 10.78
CA SER A 186 16.01 0.06 12.25
C SER A 186 15.79 -1.30 12.89
N LEU A 187 15.30 -2.30 12.15
CA LEU A 187 15.14 -3.66 12.66
C LEU A 187 16.43 -4.43 12.45
N LYS A 188 16.98 -4.98 13.55
CA LYS A 188 18.17 -5.83 13.47
C LYS A 188 17.79 -7.11 12.73
N LYS A 189 18.59 -7.49 11.72
CA LYS A 189 18.50 -8.84 11.14
C LYS A 189 18.88 -9.83 12.24
N THR A 190 17.93 -10.64 12.71
CA THR A 190 18.27 -11.84 13.46
C THR A 190 19.04 -12.74 12.49
N SER A 191 20.34 -12.91 12.72
CA SER A 191 21.25 -13.71 11.88
C SER A 191 21.01 -15.23 12.00
N ASN A 192 19.85 -15.64 12.52
CA ASN A 192 19.44 -17.03 12.50
C ASN A 192 18.77 -17.31 11.15
N THR A 193 19.59 -17.41 10.12
CA THR A 193 19.23 -18.05 8.85
C THR A 193 19.01 -19.54 9.10
N SER A 194 17.93 -19.88 9.80
CA SER A 194 17.16 -21.02 9.35
C SER A 194 16.41 -20.48 8.15
N GLN A 195 16.75 -20.94 6.94
CA GLN A 195 15.79 -20.92 5.87
C GLN A 195 14.53 -21.57 6.44
N SER A 196 13.59 -20.77 6.93
CA SER A 196 12.24 -21.27 7.11
C SER A 196 11.73 -21.40 5.69
N ASN A 197 12.07 -22.54 5.07
CA ASN A 197 11.21 -23.24 4.14
C ASN A 197 9.91 -23.52 4.90
N GLN A 198 9.16 -22.47 5.24
CA GLN A 198 7.78 -22.64 5.56
C GLN A 198 7.17 -23.06 4.25
N THR A 199 6.81 -24.33 4.18
CA THR A 199 6.06 -24.95 3.11
C THR A 199 4.71 -24.25 3.05
N SER A 200 4.69 -23.02 2.51
CA SER A 200 3.48 -22.24 2.34
C SER A 200 2.55 -23.09 1.49
N SER A 201 1.32 -23.29 1.95
CA SER A 201 0.35 -24.13 1.25
C SER A 201 0.25 -23.69 -0.22
N PRO A 202 -0.01 -24.61 -1.17
CA PRO A 202 -0.21 -24.23 -2.56
C PRO A 202 -1.23 -23.11 -2.72
N THR A 203 -2.31 -23.14 -1.92
CA THR A 203 -3.34 -22.10 -1.87
C THR A 203 -2.79 -20.74 -1.46
N LEU A 204 -1.95 -20.66 -0.42
CA LEU A 204 -1.33 -19.41 0.02
C LEU A 204 -0.39 -18.85 -1.04
N LYS A 205 0.41 -19.71 -1.71
CA LYS A 205 1.29 -19.28 -2.81
C LYS A 205 0.49 -18.66 -3.95
N THR A 206 -0.58 -19.33 -4.39
CA THR A 206 -1.48 -18.84 -5.44
C THR A 206 -2.12 -17.51 -5.05
N ALA A 207 -2.54 -17.36 -3.78
CA ALA A 207 -3.14 -16.11 -3.31
C ALA A 207 -2.14 -14.95 -3.29
N ILE A 208 -0.88 -15.18 -2.86
CA ILE A 208 0.20 -14.20 -2.92
C ILE A 208 0.47 -13.78 -4.37
N GLU A 209 0.55 -14.73 -5.29
CA GLU A 209 0.79 -14.45 -6.71
C GLU A 209 -0.36 -13.67 -7.36
N GLY A 210 -1.61 -14.03 -7.02
CA GLY A 210 -2.80 -13.29 -7.40
C GLY A 210 -2.76 -11.83 -6.93
N ALA A 211 -2.37 -11.59 -5.67
CA ALA A 211 -2.21 -10.24 -5.12
C ALA A 211 -1.09 -9.45 -5.81
N ARG A 212 0.04 -10.08 -6.14
CA ARG A 212 1.13 -9.44 -6.90
C ARG A 212 0.68 -9.04 -8.30
N THR A 213 0.03 -9.95 -9.01
CA THR A 213 -0.55 -9.69 -10.34
C THR A 213 -1.54 -8.52 -10.27
N ALA A 214 -2.47 -8.56 -9.32
CA ALA A 214 -3.43 -7.49 -9.07
C ALA A 214 -2.76 -6.13 -8.82
N ALA A 215 -1.67 -6.07 -8.05
CA ALA A 215 -0.97 -4.81 -7.77
C ALA A 215 -0.26 -4.23 -9.00
N THR A 216 0.30 -5.07 -9.87
CA THR A 216 1.08 -4.62 -11.04
C THR A 216 0.24 -4.03 -12.17
N GLN A 217 -1.07 -4.28 -12.21
CA GLN A 217 -1.96 -3.78 -13.28
C GLN A 217 -2.02 -2.24 -13.38
N PHE A 218 -1.64 -1.53 -12.31
CA PHE A 218 -1.65 -0.06 -12.25
C PHE A 218 -0.26 0.56 -12.49
N SER A 219 0.78 -0.26 -12.60
CA SER A 219 2.10 0.20 -13.00
C SER A 219 2.04 0.55 -14.49
N LYS A 220 2.36 1.80 -14.84
CA LYS A 220 2.51 2.19 -16.25
C LYS A 220 3.53 1.25 -16.89
N LYS A 221 3.16 0.54 -17.95
CA LYS A 221 4.12 -0.09 -18.86
C LYS A 221 5.15 0.99 -19.21
N THR A 222 6.39 0.81 -18.80
CA THR A 222 7.50 1.56 -19.40
C THR A 222 7.38 1.38 -20.90
N TYR A 223 7.16 2.47 -21.63
CA TYR A 223 7.26 2.47 -23.08
C TYR A 223 8.64 1.93 -23.43
N VAL A 224 8.70 0.69 -23.92
CA VAL A 224 9.86 0.21 -24.65
C VAL A 224 9.75 0.92 -25.99
N GLY A 225 10.55 1.96 -26.18
CA GLY A 225 10.63 2.67 -27.46
C GLY A 225 10.95 1.70 -28.59
N PRO A 226 10.57 2.01 -29.84
CA PRO A 226 10.81 1.12 -30.96
C PRO A 226 12.31 0.86 -31.11
N THR A 227 12.66 -0.42 -31.18
CA THR A 227 13.99 -0.94 -31.52
C THR A 227 14.50 -0.23 -32.79
N PRO A 228 15.76 0.24 -32.85
CA PRO A 228 16.28 0.83 -34.07
C PRO A 228 16.29 -0.24 -35.18
N GLY A 229 15.50 0.01 -36.22
CA GLY A 229 15.47 -0.81 -37.41
C GLY A 229 16.84 -0.85 -38.08
N PHE A 230 17.19 -2.06 -38.50
CA PHE A 230 18.37 -2.41 -39.27
C PHE A 230 18.68 -1.42 -40.41
N GLN A 231 19.94 -1.00 -40.51
CA GLN A 231 20.52 -0.39 -41.71
C GLN A 231 20.56 -1.44 -42.83
N GLY A 232 19.83 -1.18 -43.92
CA GLY A 232 19.97 -1.87 -45.19
C GLY A 232 20.17 -0.84 -46.29
N GLN A 233 21.39 -0.79 -46.86
CA GLN A 233 21.74 -0.04 -48.06
C GLN A 233 21.15 -0.69 -49.33
N GLY A 234 20.92 0.16 -50.34
CA GLY A 234 20.59 -0.21 -51.74
C GLY A 234 19.21 0.33 -52.13
N SER A 235 18.97 1.01 -53.25
CA SER A 235 19.75 1.54 -54.36
C SER A 235 18.77 2.34 -55.23
N ASN A 236 19.26 3.33 -55.98
CA ASN A 236 18.50 4.18 -56.92
C ASN A 236 17.51 3.41 -57.83
N ILE A 237 16.43 4.09 -58.24
CA ILE A 237 16.01 4.29 -59.65
C ILE A 237 14.87 5.34 -59.72
N ASN A 238 14.99 6.21 -60.72
CA ASN A 238 14.05 7.25 -61.15
C ASN A 238 12.64 6.70 -61.49
N ASP A 239 11.58 7.49 -61.33
CA ASP A 239 10.83 7.97 -62.49
C ASP A 239 9.88 9.14 -62.20
N ARG A 240 9.67 9.95 -63.24
CA ARG A 240 8.78 11.11 -63.36
C ARG A 240 7.30 10.71 -63.28
N THR A 241 6.44 11.56 -62.73
CA THR A 241 5.39 12.28 -63.50
C THR A 241 4.54 13.23 -62.65
N ARG A 242 4.34 14.42 -63.23
CA ARG A 242 3.38 15.51 -62.96
C ARG A 242 3.56 16.42 -61.75
#